data_AF-A0AAQ4NVA4-F1
#
_entry.id   AF-A0AAQ4NVA4-F1
#
_cell.length_a   1.000
_cell.length_b   1.000
_cell.length_c   1.000
_cell.angle_alpha   90.00
_cell.angle_beta   90.00
_cell.angle_gamma   90.00
#
_symmetry.space_group_name_H-M   'P 1'
#
loop_
_entity.id
_entity.type
_entity.pdbx_description
1 polymer ?
#
loop_
_entity_poly.entity_id
_entity_poly.type
_entity_poly.pdbx_seq_one_letter_code
_entity_poly.pdbx_strand_id
1 'polypeptide(L)'
;EAQLQSVMKIMEEAPNARRALLENHDNLLSVADYCHSNYLQSGACCMKALEETKNFTTQSLASVAYQINSLANSMLSLLEAQTNQLRHLESSINLIGQVRPAP
;
A
#
# COMPACT_ATOMS: atom_id res chain seq x y z
N GLU A 1 -9.13 3.34 -24.76
CA GLU A 1 -10.06 3.37 -23.61
C GLU A 1 -9.64 2.42 -22.48
N ALA A 2 -9.38 1.13 -22.74
CA ALA A 2 -8.94 0.16 -21.71
C ALA A 2 -7.64 0.53 -20.97
N GLN A 3 -6.63 1.08 -21.66
CA GLN A 3 -5.38 1.52 -21.01
C GLN A 3 -5.59 2.69 -20.05
N LEU A 4 -6.47 3.65 -20.39
CA LEU A 4 -6.72 4.82 -19.56
C LEU A 4 -7.46 4.41 -18.27
N GLN A 5 -8.42 3.49 -18.36
CA GLN A 5 -9.08 2.91 -17.20
C GLN A 5 -8.11 2.18 -16.26
N SER A 6 -7.15 1.43 -16.82
CA SER A 6 -6.11 0.75 -16.02
C SER A 6 -5.23 1.76 -15.26
N VAL A 7 -4.81 2.83 -15.94
CA VAL A 7 -4.03 3.92 -15.31
C VAL A 7 -4.82 4.58 -14.18
N MET A 8 -6.09 4.92 -14.39
CA MET A 8 -6.92 5.55 -13.37
C MET A 8 -7.10 4.64 -12.13
N LYS A 9 -7.30 3.34 -12.34
CA LYS A 9 -7.41 2.35 -11.26
C LYS A 9 -6.11 2.26 -10.45
N ILE A 10 -4.97 2.22 -11.12
CA ILE A 10 -3.64 2.18 -10.48
C ILE A 10 -3.36 3.47 -9.69
N MET A 11 -3.75 4.63 -10.23
CA MET A 11 -3.61 5.92 -9.54
C MET A 11 -4.47 6.02 -8.28
N GLU A 12 -5.51 5.20 -8.15
CA GLU A 12 -6.35 5.12 -6.95
C GLU A 12 -5.85 4.04 -5.96
N GLU A 13 -5.40 2.89 -6.46
CA GLU A 13 -4.95 1.77 -5.65
C GLU A 13 -3.70 2.09 -4.81
N ALA A 14 -2.69 2.77 -5.39
CA ALA A 14 -1.46 3.09 -4.65
C ALA A 14 -1.69 4.06 -3.47
N PRO A 15 -2.43 5.19 -3.62
CA PRO A 15 -2.80 6.04 -2.49
C PRO A 15 -3.64 5.32 -1.43
N ASN A 16 -4.57 4.45 -1.86
CA ASN A 16 -5.42 3.70 -0.93
C ASN A 16 -4.62 2.67 -0.13
N ALA A 17 -3.73 1.91 -0.77
CA ALA A 17 -2.82 0.98 -0.09
C ALA A 17 -1.92 1.72 0.91
N ARG A 18 -1.42 2.91 0.54
CA ARG A 18 -0.63 3.75 1.44
C ARG A 18 -1.44 4.21 2.66
N ARG A 19 -2.69 4.63 2.44
CA ARG A 19 -3.58 5.08 3.52
C ARG A 19 -3.88 3.94 4.49
N ALA A 20 -4.21 2.75 3.97
CA ALA A 20 -4.44 1.57 4.79
C ALA A 20 -3.23 1.23 5.68
N LEU A 21 -2.01 1.33 5.13
CA LEU A 21 -0.77 1.11 5.90
C LEU A 21 -0.57 2.15 7.01
N LEU A 22 -0.92 3.41 6.77
CA LEU A 22 -0.86 4.47 7.79
C LEU A 22 -1.93 4.30 8.87
N GLU A 23 -3.16 3.96 8.49
CA GLU A 23 -4.23 3.66 9.45
C GLU A 23 -3.88 2.44 10.31
N ASN A 24 -3.22 1.43 9.71
CA ASN A 24 -2.78 0.26 10.44
C ASN A 24 -1.75 0.57 11.52
N HIS A 25 -0.84 1.53 11.28
CA HIS A 25 0.11 1.96 12.30
C HIS A 25 -0.59 2.42 13.59
N ASP A 26 -1.63 3.26 13.47
CA ASP A 26 -2.37 3.77 14.63
C ASP A 26 -3.18 2.65 15.33
N ASN A 27 -3.70 1.71 14.54
CA ASN A 27 -4.35 0.52 15.07
C ASN A 27 -3.37 -0.38 15.85
N LEU A 28 -2.13 -0.55 15.38
CA LEU A 28 -1.11 -1.34 16.07
C LEU A 28 -0.72 -0.73 17.41
N LEU A 29 -0.65 0.60 17.50
CA LEU A 29 -0.41 1.29 18.77
C LEU A 29 -1.54 0.99 19.76
N SER A 30 -2.80 1.06 19.30
CA SER A 30 -3.97 0.73 20.12
C SER A 30 -3.98 -0.73 20.56
N VAL A 31 -3.57 -1.66 19.69
CA VAL A 31 -3.42 -3.09 20.02
C VAL A 31 -2.33 -3.30 21.07
N ALA A 32 -1.21 -2.59 20.97
CA ALA A 32 -0.12 -2.67 21.94
C ALA A 32 -0.56 -2.17 23.32
N ASP A 33 -1.25 -1.03 23.37
CA ASP A 33 -1.79 -0.46 24.61
C ASP A 33 -2.83 -1.38 25.26
N TYR A 34 -3.68 -2.01 24.45
CA TYR A 34 -4.62 -3.03 24.91
C TYR A 34 -3.90 -4.24 25.49
N CYS A 35 -2.93 -4.83 24.76
CA CYS A 35 -2.21 -6.01 25.21
C CYS A 35 -1.49 -5.75 26.55
N HIS A 36 -0.87 -4.58 26.67
CA HIS A 36 -0.19 -4.15 27.89
C HIS A 36 -1.18 -4.00 29.07
N SER A 37 -2.28 -3.26 28.86
CA SER A 37 -3.29 -3.03 29.89
C SER A 37 -3.98 -4.32 30.33
N ASN A 38 -4.35 -5.16 29.36
CA ASN A 38 -4.98 -6.46 29.60
C ASN A 38 -4.07 -7.38 30.42
N TYR A 39 -2.78 -7.43 30.10
CA TYR A 39 -1.82 -8.24 30.86
C TYR A 39 -1.70 -7.79 32.31
N LEU A 40 -1.59 -6.47 32.56
CA LEU A 40 -1.49 -5.92 33.92
C LEU A 40 -2.77 -6.14 34.74
N GLN A 41 -3.94 -6.02 34.12
CA GLN A 41 -5.24 -6.17 34.79
C GLN A 41 -5.63 -7.64 35.03
N SER A 42 -4.99 -8.58 34.33
CA SER A 42 -5.38 -9.99 34.37
C SER A 42 -4.99 -10.74 35.64
N GLY A 43 -4.11 -10.19 36.49
CA GLY A 43 -3.72 -10.80 37.78
C GLY A 43 -3.33 -12.27 37.64
N ALA A 44 -4.04 -13.17 38.30
CA ALA A 44 -3.80 -14.62 38.26
C ALA A 44 -3.99 -15.26 36.86
N CYS A 45 -4.62 -14.56 35.92
CA CYS A 45 -4.86 -15.00 34.55
C CYS A 45 -3.85 -14.44 33.53
N CYS A 46 -2.70 -13.89 33.97
CA CYS A 46 -1.72 -13.27 33.06
C CYS A 46 -1.24 -14.20 31.93
N MET A 47 -1.20 -15.52 32.17
CA MET A 47 -0.82 -16.49 31.14
C MET A 47 -1.81 -16.52 29.96
N LYS A 48 -3.11 -16.32 30.21
CA LYS A 48 -4.11 -16.23 29.14
C LYS A 48 -3.96 -14.93 28.36
N ALA A 49 -3.76 -13.80 29.06
CA ALA A 49 -3.53 -12.50 28.42
C ALA A 49 -2.23 -12.47 27.60
N LEU A 50 -1.19 -13.19 28.04
CA LEU A 50 0.03 -13.35 27.27
C LEU A 50 -0.21 -14.12 25.97
N GLU A 51 -1.00 -15.20 26.03
CA GLU A 51 -1.32 -15.98 24.84
C GLU A 51 -2.17 -15.17 23.83
N GLU A 52 -3.11 -14.38 24.33
CA GLU A 52 -3.86 -13.41 23.53
C GLU A 52 -2.92 -12.38 22.88
N THR A 53 -1.94 -11.86 23.61
CA THR A 53 -0.93 -10.93 23.10
C THR A 53 -0.10 -11.55 21.97
N LYS A 54 0.30 -12.83 22.10
CA LYS A 54 1.01 -13.55 21.01
C LYS A 54 0.15 -13.68 19.76
N ASN A 55 -1.14 -13.95 19.92
CA ASN A 55 -2.08 -14.03 18.80
C ASN A 55 -2.21 -12.67 18.10
N PHE A 56 -2.38 -11.58 18.85
CA PHE A 56 -2.38 -10.24 18.27
C PHE A 56 -1.07 -9.89 17.59
N THR A 57 0.08 -10.29 18.16
CA THR A 57 1.40 -10.07 17.55
C THR A 57 1.52 -10.79 16.21
N THR A 58 1.07 -12.05 16.14
CA THR A 58 1.10 -12.84 14.91
C THR A 58 0.18 -12.23 13.83
N GLN A 59 -1.03 -11.83 14.22
CA GLN A 59 -1.97 -11.17 13.30
C GLN A 59 -1.43 -9.82 12.81
N SER A 60 -0.84 -9.03 13.70
CA SER A 60 -0.22 -7.75 13.39
C SER A 60 0.92 -7.90 12.38
N LEU A 61 1.81 -8.87 12.60
CA LEU A 61 2.91 -9.17 11.69
C LEU A 61 2.39 -9.55 10.29
N ALA A 62 1.42 -10.45 10.22
CA ALA A 62 0.82 -10.87 8.96
C ALA A 62 0.14 -9.69 8.22
N SER A 63 -0.59 -8.85 8.97
CA SER A 63 -1.29 -7.68 8.44
C SER A 63 -0.33 -6.65 7.84
N VAL A 64 0.73 -6.30 8.57
CA VAL A 64 1.76 -5.36 8.08
C VAL A 64 2.47 -5.91 6.85
N ALA A 65 2.87 -7.19 6.87
CA ALA A 65 3.53 -7.81 5.73
C ALA A 65 2.66 -7.78 4.46
N TYR A 66 1.36 -8.10 4.59
CA TYR A 66 0.42 -8.03 3.49
C TYR A 66 0.27 -6.61 2.94
N GLN A 67 0.12 -5.60 3.82
CA GLN A 67 -0.07 -4.22 3.40
C GLN A 67 1.18 -3.62 2.73
N ILE A 68 2.38 -3.93 3.23
CA ILE A 68 3.64 -3.56 2.58
C ILE A 68 3.72 -4.20 1.18
N ASN A 69 3.40 -5.49 1.06
CA ASN A 69 3.38 -6.17 -0.23
C ASN A 69 2.35 -5.56 -1.19
N SER A 70 1.14 -5.24 -0.71
CA SER A 70 0.12 -4.58 -1.52
C SER A 70 0.59 -3.22 -2.04
N LEU A 71 1.16 -2.40 -1.16
CA LEU A 71 1.67 -1.07 -1.52
C LEU A 71 2.81 -1.17 -2.54
N ALA A 72 3.77 -2.07 -2.34
CA ALA A 72 4.88 -2.28 -3.26
C ALA A 72 4.39 -2.66 -4.67
N ASN A 73 3.43 -3.59 -4.77
CA ASN A 73 2.85 -3.98 -6.05
C ASN A 73 2.12 -2.82 -6.73
N SER A 74 1.25 -2.10 -6.00
CA SER A 74 0.55 -0.94 -6.56
C SER A 74 1.50 0.17 -7.02
N MET A 75 2.60 0.40 -6.29
CA MET A 75 3.63 1.38 -6.68
C MET A 75 4.38 0.96 -7.94
N LEU A 76 4.78 -0.32 -8.06
CA LEU A 76 5.43 -0.82 -9.27
C LEU A 76 4.52 -0.68 -10.50
N SER A 77 3.25 -1.08 -10.38
CA SER A 77 2.27 -0.92 -11.46
C SER A 77 2.07 0.55 -11.86
N LEU A 78 2.11 1.48 -10.89
CA LEU A 78 2.02 2.91 -11.17
C LEU A 78 3.23 3.42 -11.97
N LEU A 79 4.44 3.01 -11.58
CA LEU A 79 5.67 3.39 -12.28
C LEU A 79 5.72 2.83 -13.71
N GLU A 80 5.29 1.58 -13.89
CA GLU A 80 5.18 0.97 -15.22
C GLU A 80 4.17 1.71 -16.11
N ALA A 81 3.01 2.06 -15.55
CA ALA A 81 1.98 2.84 -16.24
C ALA A 81 2.51 4.22 -16.68
N GLN A 82 3.15 4.96 -15.76
CA GLN A 82 3.75 6.26 -16.05
C GLN A 82 4.85 6.15 -17.11
N THR A 83 5.71 5.14 -17.03
CA THR A 83 6.78 4.89 -18.03
C THR A 83 6.20 4.64 -19.42
N ASN A 84 5.12 3.85 -19.52
CA ASN A 84 4.44 3.60 -20.78
C ASN A 84 3.80 4.88 -21.34
N GLN A 85 3.17 5.69 -20.49
CA GLN A 85 2.61 6.99 -20.91
C GLN A 85 3.68 7.93 -21.46
N LEU A 86 4.85 8.02 -20.80
CA LEU A 86 5.97 8.83 -21.28
C LEU A 86 6.47 8.36 -22.66
N ARG A 87 6.62 7.05 -22.88
CA ARG A 87 6.99 6.51 -24.21
C ARG A 87 5.96 6.85 -25.29
N HIS A 88 4.67 6.82 -24.97
CA HIS A 88 3.62 7.24 -25.91
C HIS A 88 3.68 8.75 -26.22
N LEU A 89 3.95 9.59 -25.22
CA LEU A 89 4.12 11.02 -25.41
C LEU A 89 5.35 11.33 -26.27
N GLU A 90 6.48 10.67 -26.01
CA GLU A 90 7.71 10.80 -26.81
C GLU A 90 7.47 10.43 -28.28
N SER A 91 6.81 9.29 -28.53
CA SER A 91 6.44 8.86 -29.88
C SER A 91 5.52 9.87 -30.59
N SER A 92 4.54 10.43 -29.86
CA SER A 92 3.63 11.44 -30.39
C SER A 92 4.35 12.74 -30.78
N ILE A 93 5.31 13.18 -29.95
CA ILE A 93 6.16 14.35 -30.23
C ILE A 93 7.02 14.10 -31.46
N ASN A 94 7.65 12.93 -31.57
CA ASN A 94 8.46 12.55 -32.73
C ASN A 94 7.63 12.56 -34.02
N LEU A 95 6.39 12.07 -33.99
CA LEU A 95 5.48 12.11 -35.13
C LEU A 95 5.15 13.55 -35.53
N ILE A 96 4.83 14.44 -34.58
CA ILE A 96 4.58 15.86 -34.85
C ILE A 96 5.81 16.53 -35.48
N GLY A 97 7.01 16.19 -35.01
CA GLY A 97 8.26 16.69 -35.56
C GLY A 97 8.48 16.29 -37.03
N GLN A 98 8.10 15.07 -37.41
CA GLN A 98 8.21 14.58 -38.79
C GLN A 98 7.16 15.19 -39.74
N VAL A 99 5.98 15.56 -39.23
CA VAL A 99 4.90 16.17 -40.03
C VAL A 99 5.16 17.63 -40.37
N ARG A 100 6.12 18.30 -39.70
CA ARG A 100 6.56 19.66 -40.04
C ARG A 100 7.71 19.59 -41.07
N PRO A 101 7.50 19.94 -42.35
CA PRO A 101 8.63 20.08 -43.28
C PRO A 101 9.48 21.26 -42.83
N ALA A 102 10.80 21.14 -42.95
CA ALA A 102 11.70 22.28 -42.83
C ALA A 102 11.33 23.34 -43.91
N PRO A 103 11.44 24.64 -43.59
CA PRO A 103 11.17 25.71 -44.56
C PRO A 103 12.13 25.68 -45.76
#